data_AF-A0A840HXI4-F1
#
_entry.id   AF-A0A840HXI4-F1
#
_cell.length_a   1.000
_cell.length_b   1.000
_cell.length_c   1.000
_cell.angle_alpha   90.00
_cell.angle_beta   90.00
_cell.angle_gamma   90.00
#
_symmetry.space_group_name_H-M   'P 1'
#
loop_
_entity.id
_entity.type
_entity.pdbx_description
1 polymer ?
#
loop_
_entity_poly.entity_id
_entity_poly.type
_entity_poly.pdbx_seq_one_letter_code
_entity_poly.pdbx_strand_id
1 'polypeptide(L)'
;MTIIDAPDMDDAKTQAVAAIRGGALRAIRLWDGERMIEVARPARPRSVRPGDDGEDRGARMIAMKAEGKTHRQIAEAFGISIDRVRQLMARTQARAMMLADEPNRAGLSVRARGVLYNLIDEPEADRAERDRLLPERIAALTRAQILDVPNAGYRTIAEFEAWLWERGLYLNG
;
A
#
# COMPACT_ATOMS: atom_id res chain seq x y z
N MET A 1 -27.90 -13.92 15.72
CA MET A 1 -26.58 -13.41 16.17
C MET A 1 -25.66 -14.61 16.19
N THR A 2 -24.66 -14.64 15.31
CA THR A 2 -23.70 -15.75 15.24
C THR A 2 -22.51 -15.37 16.11
N ILE A 3 -22.22 -16.17 17.13
CA ILE A 3 -21.06 -16.01 18.00
C ILE A 3 -20.04 -17.04 17.52
N ILE A 4 -18.81 -16.60 17.25
CA ILE A 4 -17.69 -17.45 16.83
C ILE A 4 -16.60 -17.23 17.86
N ASP A 5 -16.17 -18.31 18.50
CA ASP A 5 -15.06 -18.27 19.44
C ASP A 5 -13.73 -18.36 18.69
N ALA A 6 -12.77 -17.55 19.13
CA ALA A 6 -11.40 -17.54 18.63
C ALA A 6 -10.43 -17.71 19.81
N PRO A 7 -9.26 -18.33 19.58
CA PRO A 7 -8.31 -18.65 20.66
C PRO A 7 -7.67 -17.41 21.27
N ASP A 8 -7.47 -16.36 20.47
CA ASP A 8 -7.01 -15.05 20.93
C ASP A 8 -7.59 -13.91 20.09
N MET A 9 -7.25 -12.68 20.47
CA MET A 9 -7.75 -11.47 19.81
C MET A 9 -7.22 -11.30 18.39
N ASP A 10 -5.99 -11.75 18.12
CA ASP A 10 -5.36 -11.54 16.83
C ASP A 10 -5.98 -12.47 15.78
N ASP A 11 -6.24 -13.71 16.17
CA ASP A 11 -7.02 -14.69 15.41
C ASP A 11 -8.47 -14.22 15.22
N ALA A 12 -9.11 -13.70 16.28
CA ALA A 12 -10.49 -13.19 16.21
C ALA A 12 -10.64 -12.10 15.15
N LYS A 13 -9.71 -11.14 15.13
CA LYS A 13 -9.73 -10.04 14.17
C LYS A 13 -9.38 -10.52 12.76
N THR A 14 -8.45 -11.47 12.60
CA THR A 14 -8.14 -12.07 11.30
C THR A 14 -9.36 -12.78 10.71
N GLN A 15 -10.06 -13.59 11.52
CA GLN A 15 -11.31 -14.23 11.13
C GLN A 15 -12.40 -13.19 10.79
N ALA A 16 -12.49 -12.09 11.54
CA ALA A 16 -13.43 -11.01 11.27
C ALA A 16 -13.18 -10.34 9.90
N VAL A 17 -11.92 -10.04 9.57
CA VAL A 17 -11.57 -9.49 8.25
C VAL A 17 -11.96 -10.47 7.14
N ALA A 18 -11.65 -11.76 7.30
CA ALA A 18 -12.01 -12.79 6.34
C ALA A 18 -13.54 -12.88 6.12
N ALA A 19 -14.32 -12.85 7.21
CA ALA A 19 -15.78 -12.88 7.15
C ALA A 19 -16.39 -11.65 6.46
N ILE A 20 -15.87 -10.45 6.74
CA ILE A 20 -16.30 -9.19 6.10
C ILE A 20 -15.93 -9.16 4.61
N ARG A 21 -14.84 -9.85 4.20
CA ARG A 21 -14.46 -9.97 2.79
C ARG A 21 -15.34 -10.97 2.04
N GLY A 22 -15.66 -12.11 2.66
CA GLY A 22 -16.49 -13.16 2.06
C GLY A 22 -18.00 -12.84 2.04
N GLY A 23 -18.46 -11.87 2.85
CA GLY A 23 -19.86 -11.50 2.97
C GLY A 23 -20.17 -10.02 2.69
N ALA A 24 -21.46 -9.66 2.75
CA ALA A 24 -21.95 -8.29 2.60
C ALA A 24 -21.82 -7.43 3.89
N LEU A 25 -21.16 -7.95 4.93
CA LEU A 25 -21.00 -7.27 6.21
C LEU A 25 -20.10 -6.04 6.05
N ARG A 26 -20.35 -4.98 6.82
CA ARG A 26 -19.52 -3.76 6.84
C ARG A 26 -18.63 -3.66 8.08
N ALA A 27 -19.04 -4.28 9.18
CA ALA A 27 -18.29 -4.34 10.42
C ALA A 27 -18.68 -5.58 11.23
N ILE A 28 -17.78 -6.02 12.10
CA ILE A 28 -17.97 -7.08 13.09
C ILE A 28 -17.50 -6.54 14.45
N ARG A 29 -18.24 -6.87 15.50
CA ARG A 29 -17.87 -6.54 16.88
C ARG A 29 -17.31 -7.78 17.56
N LEU A 30 -16.14 -7.62 18.15
CA LEU A 30 -15.40 -8.62 18.91
C LEU A 30 -15.46 -8.24 20.38
N TRP A 31 -15.55 -9.23 21.25
CA TRP A 31 -15.52 -9.04 22.70
C TRP A 31 -14.30 -9.77 23.24
N ASP A 32 -13.46 -9.08 24.00
CA ASP A 32 -12.21 -9.63 24.54
C ASP A 32 -12.30 -10.08 26.00
N GLY A 33 -13.48 -9.97 26.61
CA GLY A 33 -13.69 -10.19 28.04
C GLY A 33 -13.83 -8.90 28.85
N GLU A 34 -13.28 -7.79 28.37
CA GLU A 34 -13.27 -6.49 29.06
C GLU A 34 -13.93 -5.39 28.25
N ARG A 35 -13.77 -5.42 26.92
CA ARG A 35 -14.22 -4.38 26.00
C ARG A 35 -14.71 -4.96 24.67
N MET A 36 -15.52 -4.15 24.00
CA MET A 36 -15.97 -4.41 22.64
C MET A 36 -15.03 -3.71 21.65
N ILE A 37 -14.48 -4.46 20.70
CA ILE A 37 -13.64 -3.95 19.63
C ILE A 37 -14.40 -4.11 18.31
N GLU A 38 -14.59 -3.02 17.58
CA GLU A 38 -15.24 -3.05 16.27
C GLU A 38 -14.19 -3.13 15.15
N VAL A 39 -14.24 -4.20 14.35
CA VAL A 39 -13.47 -4.34 13.11
C VAL A 39 -14.38 -3.97 11.96
N ALA A 40 -14.13 -2.81 11.36
CA ALA A 40 -14.88 -2.31 10.22
C ALA A 40 -14.03 -2.35 8.94
N ARG A 41 -14.68 -2.59 7.80
CA ARG A 41 -14.03 -2.41 6.50
C ARG A 41 -13.59 -0.94 6.39
N PRO A 42 -12.30 -0.65 6.19
CA PRO A 42 -11.86 0.73 6.05
C PRO A 42 -12.50 1.35 4.83
N ALA A 43 -12.84 2.65 4.94
CA ALA A 43 -13.22 3.41 3.77
C ALA A 43 -12.07 3.33 2.78
N ARG A 44 -12.34 2.86 1.56
CA ARG A 44 -11.31 2.88 0.52
C ARG A 44 -10.78 4.30 0.45
N PRO A 45 -9.48 4.55 0.69
CA PRO A 45 -8.92 5.86 0.45
C PRO A 45 -9.32 6.21 -0.98
N ARG A 46 -9.85 7.42 -1.18
CA ARG A 46 -10.16 7.90 -2.53
C ARG A 46 -8.95 7.56 -3.37
N SER A 47 -9.13 6.69 -4.36
CA SER A 47 -8.08 6.44 -5.31
C SER A 47 -7.61 7.81 -5.75
N VAL A 48 -6.33 8.10 -5.56
CA VAL A 48 -5.69 9.06 -6.45
C VAL A 48 -5.93 8.40 -7.79
N ARG A 49 -6.91 8.90 -8.56
CA ARG A 49 -7.29 8.30 -9.82
C ARG A 49 -5.97 8.04 -10.57
N PRO A 50 -5.73 6.82 -11.06
CA PRO A 50 -4.56 6.56 -11.89
C PRO A 50 -4.48 7.48 -13.13
N GLY A 51 -5.55 8.19 -13.45
CA GLY A 51 -5.63 9.16 -14.54
C GLY A 51 -5.16 10.57 -14.20
N ASP A 52 -3.96 10.73 -13.64
CA ASP A 52 -3.22 11.99 -13.83
C ASP A 52 -1.87 11.67 -14.49
N ASP A 53 -2.00 11.10 -15.70
CA ASP A 53 -1.12 11.12 -16.86
C ASP A 53 0.35 10.70 -16.76
N GLY A 54 0.95 10.50 -15.59
CA GLY A 54 2.38 10.19 -15.46
C GLY A 54 2.74 8.73 -15.76
N GLU A 55 2.03 7.78 -15.14
CA GLU A 55 2.34 6.35 -15.25
C GLU A 55 1.97 5.78 -16.62
N ASP A 56 0.79 6.13 -17.13
CA ASP A 56 0.37 5.75 -18.48
C ASP A 56 1.25 6.40 -19.56
N ARG A 57 1.67 7.66 -19.39
CA ARG A 57 2.61 8.29 -20.35
C ARG A 57 3.97 7.62 -20.32
N GLY A 58 4.54 7.36 -19.14
CA GLY A 58 5.83 6.69 -19.02
C GLY A 58 5.84 5.29 -19.64
N ALA A 59 4.80 4.49 -19.40
CA ALA A 59 4.64 3.17 -20.01
C ALA A 59 4.52 3.26 -21.54
N ARG A 60 3.72 4.19 -22.06
CA ARG A 60 3.59 4.43 -23.51
C ARG A 60 4.90 4.93 -24.13
N MET A 61 5.68 5.76 -23.44
CA MET A 61 7.01 6.19 -23.90
C MET A 61 7.98 5.01 -23.99
N ILE A 62 7.96 4.09 -23.02
CA ILE A 62 8.76 2.86 -23.05
C ILE A 62 8.34 1.96 -24.22
N ALA A 63 7.03 1.77 -24.44
CA ALA A 63 6.53 1.01 -25.59
C ALA A 63 6.98 1.62 -26.93
N MET A 64 6.84 2.93 -27.09
CA MET A 64 7.35 3.66 -28.27
C MET A 64 8.85 3.50 -28.45
N LYS A 65 9.62 3.45 -27.35
CA LYS A 65 11.06 3.18 -27.40
C LYS A 65 11.36 1.75 -27.86
N ALA A 66 10.59 0.77 -27.41
CA ALA A 66 10.70 -0.63 -27.83
C ALA A 66 10.33 -0.82 -29.32
N GLU A 67 9.40 -0.01 -29.84
CA GLU A 67 9.09 0.11 -31.28
C GLU A 67 10.21 0.78 -32.10
N GLY A 68 11.33 1.18 -31.48
CA GLY A 68 12.48 1.78 -32.15
C GLY A 68 12.47 3.32 -32.25
N LYS A 69 11.47 4.01 -31.68
CA LYS A 69 11.42 5.48 -31.73
C LYS A 69 12.53 6.12 -30.90
N THR A 70 13.09 7.22 -31.40
CA THR A 70 14.09 8.01 -30.69
C THR A 70 13.47 8.86 -29.59
N HIS A 71 14.24 9.27 -28.58
CA HIS A 71 13.73 10.16 -27.53
C HIS A 71 13.20 11.49 -28.09
N ARG A 72 13.72 11.95 -29.23
CA ARG A 72 13.24 13.16 -29.92
C ARG A 72 11.82 12.97 -30.48
N GLN A 73 11.57 11.85 -31.16
CA GLN A 73 10.24 11.52 -31.69
C GLN A 73 9.21 11.29 -30.58
N ILE A 74 9.65 10.69 -29.46
CA ILE A 74 8.81 10.51 -28.28
C ILE A 74 8.49 11.87 -27.64
N ALA A 75 9.49 12.75 -27.46
CA ALA A 75 9.32 14.10 -26.93
C ALA A 75 8.30 14.92 -27.75
N GLU A 76 8.40 14.85 -29.07
CA GLU A 76 7.46 15.49 -30.00
C GLU A 76 6.04 14.94 -29.86
N ALA A 77 5.89 13.61 -29.86
CA ALA A 77 4.58 12.96 -29.72
C ALA A 77 3.84 13.30 -28.41
N PHE A 78 4.59 13.59 -27.35
CA PHE A 78 4.04 13.95 -26.04
C PHE A 78 4.09 15.44 -25.73
N GLY A 79 4.64 16.28 -26.60
CA GLY A 79 4.77 17.73 -26.36
C GLY A 79 5.61 18.09 -25.12
N ILE A 80 6.67 17.33 -24.84
CA ILE A 80 7.54 17.55 -23.66
C ILE A 80 9.02 17.55 -24.06
N SER A 81 9.91 18.03 -23.17
CA SER A 81 11.35 18.00 -23.43
C SER A 81 11.91 16.56 -23.41
N ILE A 82 13.04 16.36 -24.10
CA ILE A 82 13.77 15.08 -24.11
C ILE A 82 14.17 14.65 -22.69
N ASP A 83 14.62 15.60 -21.86
CA ASP A 83 14.99 15.29 -20.48
C ASP A 83 13.77 14.89 -19.64
N ARG A 84 12.60 15.48 -19.90
CA ARG A 84 11.36 15.07 -19.26
C ARG A 84 10.96 13.65 -19.68
N VAL A 85 11.14 13.27 -20.94
CA VAL A 85 10.96 11.89 -21.42
C VAL A 85 11.87 10.93 -20.64
N ARG A 86 13.18 11.23 -20.57
CA ARG A 86 14.15 10.41 -19.84
C ARG A 86 13.76 10.23 -18.38
N GLN A 87 13.40 11.32 -17.70
CA GLN A 87 12.96 11.27 -16.30
C GLN A 87 11.72 10.40 -16.10
N LEU A 88 10.70 10.54 -16.94
CA LEU A 88 9.47 9.77 -16.83
C LEU A 88 9.72 8.29 -17.10
N MET A 89 10.45 7.95 -18.16
CA MET A 89 10.81 6.57 -18.48
C MET A 89 11.63 5.93 -17.36
N ALA A 90 12.66 6.62 -16.85
CA ALA A 90 13.48 6.11 -15.75
C ALA A 90 12.66 5.87 -14.49
N ARG A 91 11.75 6.78 -14.15
CA ARG A 91 10.84 6.63 -12.99
C ARG A 91 9.90 5.45 -13.17
N THR A 92 9.32 5.26 -14.35
CA THR A 92 8.44 4.13 -14.64
C THR A 92 9.19 2.81 -14.61
N GLN A 93 10.40 2.73 -15.17
CA GLN A 93 11.23 1.54 -15.11
C GLN A 93 11.64 1.20 -13.67
N ALA A 94 12.10 2.19 -12.89
CA ALA A 94 12.43 1.98 -11.48
C ALA A 94 11.22 1.47 -10.68
N ARG A 95 10.01 1.98 -10.97
CA ARG A 95 8.79 1.49 -10.35
C ARG A 95 8.44 0.06 -10.78
N ALA A 96 8.60 -0.28 -12.05
CA ALA A 96 8.36 -1.63 -12.55
C ALA A 96 9.33 -2.65 -11.93
N MET A 97 10.61 -2.29 -11.81
CA MET A 97 11.60 -3.10 -11.09
C MET A 97 11.21 -3.28 -9.63
N MET A 98 10.81 -2.19 -8.96
CA MET A 98 10.36 -2.26 -7.58
C MET A 98 9.10 -3.12 -7.39
N LEU A 99 8.14 -3.08 -8.33
CA LEU A 99 6.96 -3.93 -8.30
C LEU A 99 7.33 -5.42 -8.44
N ALA A 100 8.38 -5.73 -9.19
CA ALA A 100 8.87 -7.09 -9.37
C ALA A 100 9.63 -7.60 -8.13
N ASP A 101 10.46 -6.75 -7.51
CA ASP A 101 11.35 -7.16 -6.41
C ASP A 101 10.70 -7.00 -5.01
N GLU A 102 9.91 -5.94 -4.80
CA GLU A 102 9.31 -5.55 -3.51
C GLU A 102 7.82 -5.14 -3.71
N PRO A 103 6.94 -6.10 -4.11
CA PRO A 103 5.55 -5.82 -4.47
C PRO A 103 4.73 -5.19 -3.33
N ASN A 104 4.98 -5.55 -2.06
CA ASN A 104 4.27 -4.97 -0.92
C ASN A 104 4.61 -3.49 -0.78
N ARG A 105 5.89 -3.15 -0.81
CA ARG A 105 6.39 -1.78 -0.72
C ARG A 105 5.96 -0.95 -1.93
N ALA A 106 5.92 -1.52 -3.13
CA ALA A 106 5.48 -0.85 -4.35
C ALA A 106 3.98 -0.46 -4.33
N GLY A 107 3.18 -1.18 -3.53
CA GLY A 107 1.76 -0.91 -3.30
C GLY A 107 1.47 0.32 -2.44
N LEU A 108 2.48 0.89 -1.79
CA LEU A 108 2.35 2.08 -0.93
C LEU A 108 2.85 3.36 -1.61
N SER A 109 2.24 4.48 -1.25
CA SER A 109 2.66 5.80 -1.68
C SER A 109 4.06 6.15 -1.18
N VAL A 110 4.73 7.11 -1.83
CA VAL A 110 6.06 7.57 -1.40
C VAL A 110 6.00 8.12 0.04
N ARG A 111 4.93 8.84 0.39
CA ARG A 111 4.75 9.37 1.75
C ARG A 111 4.58 8.25 2.76
N ALA A 112 3.71 7.27 2.47
CA ALA A 112 3.49 6.13 3.32
C ALA A 112 4.79 5.35 3.56
N ARG A 113 5.55 5.06 2.51
CA ARG A 113 6.89 4.44 2.64
C ARG A 113 7.86 5.29 3.48
N GLY A 114 7.86 6.60 3.29
CA GLY A 114 8.65 7.53 4.09
C GLY A 114 8.34 7.45 5.59
N VAL A 115 7.06 7.31 5.94
CA VAL A 115 6.65 7.12 7.34
C VAL A 115 7.15 5.77 7.88
N LEU A 116 7.02 4.69 7.12
CA LEU A 116 7.47 3.35 7.56
C LEU A 116 8.97 3.28 7.83
N TYR A 117 9.80 4.00 7.06
CA TYR A 117 11.24 4.07 7.33
C TYR A 117 11.61 4.60 8.72
N ASN A 118 10.72 5.35 9.38
CA ASN A 118 10.96 5.86 10.73
C ASN A 118 10.39 4.95 11.83
N LEU A 119 9.53 3.99 11.47
CA LEU A 119 8.76 3.17 12.43
C LEU A 119 9.19 1.71 12.45
N ILE A 120 9.69 1.21 11.34
CA ILE A 120 9.98 -0.21 11.15
C ILE A 120 11.48 -0.36 10.97
N ASP A 121 12.10 -1.08 11.91
CA ASP A 121 13.44 -1.58 11.72
C ASP A 121 13.41 -2.80 10.79
N GLU A 122 14.31 -2.83 9.81
CA GLU A 122 14.39 -3.86 8.79
C GLU A 122 15.84 -4.34 8.65
N PRO A 123 16.32 -5.15 9.61
CA PRO A 123 17.71 -5.56 9.68
C PRO A 123 18.09 -6.55 8.55
N GLU A 124 17.11 -7.09 7.82
CA GLU A 124 17.37 -8.06 6.77
C GLU A 124 18.10 -7.41 5.58
N ALA A 125 19.20 -8.05 5.16
CA ALA A 125 19.95 -7.62 3.99
C ALA A 125 19.21 -7.91 2.67
N ASP A 126 18.37 -8.96 2.67
CA ASP A 126 17.59 -9.35 1.50
C ASP A 126 16.29 -8.53 1.40
N ARG A 127 16.08 -7.94 0.23
CA ARG A 127 14.92 -7.10 -0.08
C ARG A 127 13.62 -7.89 -0.13
N ALA A 128 13.65 -9.08 -0.72
CA ALA A 128 12.45 -9.90 -0.84
C ALA A 128 11.95 -10.33 0.54
N GLU A 129 12.86 -10.67 1.44
CA GLU A 129 12.52 -11.02 2.82
C GLU A 129 11.96 -9.83 3.60
N ARG A 130 12.56 -8.63 3.49
CA ARG A 130 11.98 -7.41 4.08
C ARG A 130 10.57 -7.15 3.58
N ASP A 131 10.36 -7.26 2.28
CA ASP A 131 9.06 -7.03 1.66
C ASP A 131 8.02 -8.07 2.09
N ARG A 132 8.43 -9.33 2.29
CA ARG A 132 7.59 -10.42 2.80
C ARG A 132 7.09 -10.14 4.22
N LEU A 133 7.97 -9.62 5.09
CA LEU A 133 7.67 -9.33 6.50
C LEU A 133 6.94 -7.98 6.71
N LEU A 134 7.00 -7.09 5.70
CA LEU A 134 6.44 -5.75 5.79
C LEU A 134 4.96 -5.70 6.21
N PRO A 135 4.05 -6.55 5.70
CA PRO A 135 2.64 -6.49 6.11
C PRO A 135 2.43 -6.68 7.61
N GLU A 136 3.08 -7.68 8.21
CA GLU A 136 2.97 -7.98 9.64
C GLU A 136 3.58 -6.87 10.49
N ARG A 137 4.72 -6.30 10.04
CA ARG A 137 5.37 -5.17 10.72
C ARG A 137 4.49 -3.92 10.72
N ILE A 138 3.80 -3.63 9.61
CA ILE A 138 2.84 -2.52 9.56
C ILE A 138 1.62 -2.83 10.46
N ALA A 139 1.13 -4.06 10.46
CA ALA A 139 0.00 -4.48 11.31
C ALA A 139 0.31 -4.34 12.81
N ALA A 140 1.55 -4.55 13.22
CA ALA A 140 1.99 -4.37 14.60
C ALA A 140 1.98 -2.90 15.09
N LEU A 141 1.93 -1.93 14.17
CA LEU A 141 1.88 -0.51 14.51
C LEU A 141 0.49 -0.10 15.02
N THR A 142 0.49 0.80 15.99
CA THR A 142 -0.72 1.51 16.45
C THR A 142 -0.91 2.81 15.66
N ARG A 143 -2.16 3.29 15.60
CA ARG A 143 -2.46 4.62 15.02
C ARG A 143 -1.70 5.75 15.71
N ALA A 144 -1.49 5.64 17.02
CA ALA A 144 -0.75 6.62 17.80
C ALA A 144 0.72 6.70 17.37
N GLN A 145 1.40 5.56 17.22
CA GLN A 145 2.78 5.51 16.71
C GLN A 145 2.87 6.10 15.31
N ILE A 146 1.90 5.83 14.44
CA ILE A 146 1.88 6.40 13.09
C ILE A 146 1.74 7.92 13.14
N LEU A 147 0.84 8.47 13.98
CA LEU A 147 0.62 9.91 14.08
C LEU A 147 1.76 10.69 14.72
N ASP A 148 2.62 10.02 15.48
CA ASP A 148 3.80 10.64 16.10
C ASP A 148 4.91 10.95 15.07
N VAL A 149 4.87 10.32 13.90
CA VAL A 149 5.87 10.54 12.84
C VAL A 149 5.61 11.86 12.10
N PRO A 150 6.64 12.72 11.92
CA PRO A 150 6.53 13.91 11.09
C PRO A 150 6.05 13.58 9.67
N ASN A 151 5.07 14.34 9.17
CA ASN A 151 4.41 14.14 7.86
C ASN A 151 3.48 12.92 7.77
N ALA A 152 3.24 12.21 8.86
CA ALA A 152 2.13 11.28 8.95
C ALA A 152 0.83 12.03 9.29
N GLY A 153 -0.29 11.53 8.79
CA GLY A 153 -1.61 12.05 9.11
C GLY A 153 -2.68 11.02 8.83
N TYR A 154 -3.94 11.37 9.08
CA TYR A 154 -5.07 10.44 8.91
C TYR A 154 -5.18 9.81 7.52
N ARG A 155 -4.69 10.51 6.47
CA ARG A 155 -4.62 9.95 5.12
C ARG A 155 -3.62 8.79 5.01
N THR A 156 -2.49 8.87 5.70
CA THR A 156 -1.50 7.80 5.75
C THR A 156 -2.03 6.59 6.52
N ILE A 157 -2.73 6.82 7.64
CA ILE A 157 -3.41 5.75 8.38
C ILE A 157 -4.43 5.05 7.50
N ALA A 158 -5.32 5.80 6.84
CA ALA A 158 -6.35 5.21 5.96
C ALA A 158 -5.73 4.43 4.79
N GLU A 159 -4.57 4.86 4.29
CA GLU A 159 -3.81 4.12 3.29
C GLU A 159 -3.29 2.78 3.84
N PHE A 160 -2.63 2.78 5.00
CA PHE A 160 -2.15 1.55 5.63
C PHE A 160 -3.29 0.59 5.99
N GLU A 161 -4.39 1.08 6.57
CA GLU A 161 -5.53 0.26 6.92
C GLU A 161 -6.17 -0.40 5.69
N ALA A 162 -6.35 0.34 4.60
CA ALA A 162 -6.89 -0.22 3.37
C ALA A 162 -5.91 -1.22 2.72
N TRP A 163 -4.61 -0.93 2.76
CA TRP A 163 -3.59 -1.80 2.21
C TRP A 163 -3.42 -3.12 3.00
N LEU A 164 -3.51 -3.06 4.33
CA LEU A 164 -3.54 -4.24 5.21
C LEU A 164 -4.83 -5.04 5.02
N TRP A 165 -5.97 -4.35 4.85
CA TRP A 165 -7.26 -5.00 4.63
C TRP A 165 -7.27 -5.91 3.40
N GLU A 166 -6.65 -5.48 2.30
CA GLU A 166 -6.48 -6.30 1.09
C GLU A 166 -5.69 -7.59 1.35
N ARG A 167 -4.90 -7.63 2.42
CA ARG A 167 -4.06 -8.74 2.87
C ARG A 167 -4.65 -9.53 4.04
N GLY A 168 -5.85 -9.17 4.52
CA GLY A 168 -6.48 -9.87 5.65
C GLY A 168 -6.00 -9.38 7.02
N LEU A 169 -5.23 -8.29 7.07
CA LEU A 169 -4.63 -7.73 8.27
C LEU A 169 -5.30 -6.40 8.66
N TYR A 170 -4.98 -5.92 9.85
CA TYR A 170 -5.46 -4.66 10.43
C TYR A 170 -4.38 -4.08 11.36
N LEU A 171 -4.45 -2.78 11.66
CA LEU A 171 -3.51 -2.13 12.59
C LEU A 171 -3.78 -2.54 14.03
N ASN A 172 -2.73 -2.57 14.85
CA ASN A 172 -2.87 -2.80 16.27
C ASN A 172 -3.67 -1.68 16.95
N GLY A 173 -4.48 -2.08 17.94
CA GLY A 173 -5.50 -1.25 18.60
C GLY A 173 -4.92 -0.18 19.51
#